data_AF-A0A5E4D9A0-F1
#
_entry.id   AF-A0A5E4D9A0-F1
#
_cell.length_a   1.000
_cell.length_b   1.000
_cell.length_c   1.000
_cell.angle_alpha   90.00
_cell.angle_beta   90.00
_cell.angle_gamma   90.00
#
_symmetry.space_group_name_H-M   'P 1'
#
loop_
_entity.id
_entity.type
_entity.pdbx_description
1 polymer ?
#
loop_
_entity_poly.entity_id
_entity_poly.type
_entity_poly.pdbx_seq_one_letter_code
_entity_poly.pdbx_strand_id
1 'polypeptide(L)'
;MQDFNYLHTNCFEITLELSCNKFPRQEELQREWLGNREALIQFLEQVHQGIKGMVLDENHHNLTGAVISVHGINHDVTAGERGDYFRLLLPGTYTVTATAPGFDPQTENVIVHPGRPTL
;
A
#
# COMPACT_ATOMS: atom_id res chain seq x y z
N MET A 1 -14.70 2.10 -9.79
CA MET A 1 -13.31 2.59 -9.87
C MET A 1 -12.41 1.70 -9.05
N GLN A 2 -12.78 1.41 -7.80
CA GLN A 2 -12.11 0.51 -6.85
C GLN A 2 -11.29 -0.64 -7.46
N ASP A 3 -11.94 -1.59 -8.14
CA ASP A 3 -11.26 -2.79 -8.67
C ASP A 3 -10.19 -2.44 -9.73
N PHE A 4 -10.40 -1.38 -10.51
CA PHE A 4 -9.44 -0.96 -11.53
C PHE A 4 -8.11 -0.52 -10.88
N ASN A 5 -8.16 0.23 -9.79
CA ASN A 5 -6.96 0.64 -9.07
C ASN A 5 -6.19 -0.57 -8.55
N TYR A 6 -6.89 -1.54 -7.96
CA TYR A 6 -6.26 -2.75 -7.43
C TYR A 6 -5.68 -3.66 -8.53
N LEU A 7 -6.36 -3.80 -9.67
CA LEU A 7 -5.96 -4.75 -10.71
C LEU A 7 -4.93 -4.18 -11.70
N HIS A 8 -4.87 -2.85 -11.85
CA HIS A 8 -4.03 -2.20 -12.87
C HIS A 8 -2.95 -1.27 -12.29
N THR A 9 -2.91 -1.09 -10.97
CA THR A 9 -1.91 -0.26 -10.29
C THR A 9 -1.49 -0.90 -8.96
N ASN A 10 -0.58 -0.27 -8.23
CA ASN A 10 -0.23 -0.67 -6.85
C ASN A 10 -1.19 -0.10 -5.79
N CYS A 11 -2.16 0.74 -6.18
CA CYS A 11 -3.03 1.46 -5.25
C CYS A 11 -4.15 0.58 -4.71
N PHE A 12 -4.29 0.52 -3.38
CA PHE A 12 -5.40 -0.16 -2.72
C PHE A 12 -6.50 0.85 -2.43
N GLU A 13 -7.54 0.86 -3.27
CA GLU A 13 -8.69 1.73 -3.11
C GLU A 13 -9.83 1.02 -2.38
N ILE A 14 -10.57 1.77 -1.57
CA ILE A 14 -11.88 1.37 -1.03
C ILE A 14 -12.91 2.45 -1.37
N THR A 15 -14.18 2.06 -1.47
CA THR A 15 -15.31 2.98 -1.64
C THR A 15 -15.94 3.26 -0.28
N LEU A 16 -16.07 4.54 0.07
CA LEU A 16 -16.69 4.98 1.32
C LEU A 16 -18.07 5.59 1.04
N GLU A 17 -19.13 4.95 1.51
CA GLU A 17 -20.49 5.47 1.47
C GLU A 17 -20.76 6.29 2.73
N LEU A 18 -20.61 7.61 2.63
CA LEU A 18 -20.58 8.51 3.80
C LEU A 18 -21.97 8.92 4.32
N SER A 19 -23.01 8.84 3.48
CA SER A 19 -24.36 9.27 3.85
C SER A 19 -25.45 8.54 3.07
N CYS A 20 -26.62 8.35 3.70
CA CYS A 20 -27.81 7.85 3.00
C CYS A 20 -28.40 8.92 2.06
N ASN A 21 -28.39 10.18 2.50
CA ASN A 21 -28.80 11.30 1.65
C ASN A 21 -27.62 11.71 0.76
N LYS A 22 -27.77 11.50 -0.55
CA LYS A 22 -26.76 11.86 -1.56
C LYS A 22 -26.51 13.36 -1.65
N PHE A 23 -27.48 14.19 -1.23
CA PHE A 23 -27.40 15.65 -1.31
C PHE A 23 -27.97 16.27 -0.03
N PRO A 24 -27.22 16.22 1.10
CA PRO A 24 -27.66 16.80 2.36
C PRO A 24 -27.78 18.32 2.25
N ARG A 25 -28.62 18.91 3.10
CA ARG A 25 -28.76 20.37 3.14
C ARG A 25 -27.49 21.00 3.72
N GLN A 26 -27.24 22.26 3.36
CA GLN A 26 -26.04 22.98 3.79
C GLN A 26 -25.91 23.02 5.31
N GLU A 27 -27.03 23.12 6.04
CA GLU A 27 -27.03 23.12 7.52
C GLU A 27 -26.50 21.81 8.16
N GLU A 28 -26.50 20.69 7.44
CA GLU A 28 -26.05 19.39 7.96
C GLU A 28 -24.55 19.15 7.76
N LEU A 29 -23.90 19.89 6.84
CA LEU A 29 -22.51 19.63 6.43
C LEU A 29 -21.50 19.70 7.57
N GLN A 30 -21.70 20.61 8.54
CA GLN A 30 -20.81 20.71 9.69
C GLN A 30 -20.87 19.46 10.57
N ARG A 31 -22.05 18.88 10.74
CA ARG A 31 -22.23 17.62 11.49
C ARG A 31 -21.54 16.47 10.75
N GLU A 32 -21.73 16.37 9.44
CA GLU A 32 -21.09 15.33 8.61
C GLU A 32 -19.56 15.43 8.65
N TRP A 33 -19.00 16.64 8.56
CA TRP A 33 -17.55 16.84 8.70
C TRP A 33 -17.04 16.39 10.06
N LEU A 34 -17.66 16.84 11.15
CA LEU A 34 -17.22 16.49 12.50
C LEU A 34 -17.34 14.99 12.78
N GLY A 35 -18.34 14.31 12.19
CA GLY A 35 -18.50 12.87 12.29
C GLY A 35 -17.45 12.05 11.52
N ASN A 36 -16.91 12.59 10.42
CA ASN A 36 -15.97 11.87 9.56
C ASN A 36 -14.50 12.29 9.72
N ARG A 37 -14.23 13.47 10.29
CA ARG A 37 -12.87 14.04 10.36
C ARG A 37 -11.84 13.06 10.90
N GLU A 38 -12.14 12.43 12.04
CA GLU A 38 -11.21 11.50 12.68
C GLU A 38 -10.97 10.24 11.82
N ALA A 39 -12.04 9.68 11.26
CA ALA A 39 -11.94 8.50 10.39
C ALA A 39 -11.11 8.77 9.14
N LEU A 40 -11.23 9.96 8.54
CA LEU A 40 -10.42 10.35 7.38
C LEU A 40 -8.94 10.45 7.71
N ILE A 41 -8.58 11.00 8.88
CA ILE A 41 -7.18 11.07 9.32
C ILE A 41 -6.64 9.68 9.61
N GLN A 42 -7.34 8.86 10.38
CA GLN A 42 -6.92 7.49 10.68
C GLN A 42 -6.77 6.62 9.42
N PHE A 43 -7.62 6.85 8.41
CA PHE A 43 -7.51 6.17 7.12
C PHE A 43 -6.24 6.55 6.37
N LEU A 44 -5.86 7.84 6.34
CA LEU A 44 -4.61 8.29 5.74
C LEU A 44 -3.39 7.71 6.47
N GLU A 45 -3.44 7.57 7.79
CA GLU A 45 -2.37 6.96 8.59
C GLU A 45 -2.13 5.48 8.23
N GLN A 46 -3.14 4.76 7.73
CA GLN A 46 -2.99 3.36 7.33
C GLN A 46 -1.98 3.16 6.20
N VAL A 47 -1.67 4.19 5.40
CA VAL A 47 -0.67 4.10 4.32
C VAL A 47 0.74 3.78 4.85
N HIS A 48 0.96 3.97 6.16
CA HIS A 48 2.23 3.71 6.81
C HIS A 48 2.31 2.33 7.48
N GLN A 49 1.47 1.36 7.12
CA GLN A 49 1.59 -0.02 7.61
C GLN A 49 2.28 -0.93 6.58
N GLY A 50 2.72 -2.11 7.02
CA GLY A 50 3.34 -3.12 6.15
C GLY A 50 4.85 -2.94 5.99
N ILE A 51 5.35 -3.08 4.77
CA ILE A 51 6.77 -2.97 4.43
C ILE A 51 6.99 -1.93 3.33
N LYS A 52 8.17 -1.31 3.33
CA LYS A 52 8.61 -0.42 2.25
C LYS A 52 10.13 -0.46 2.17
N GLY A 53 10.67 -0.21 1.00
CA GLY A 53 12.12 -0.21 0.83
C GLY A 53 12.54 0.22 -0.57
N MET A 54 13.80 -0.05 -0.89
CA MET A 54 14.40 0.19 -2.20
C MET A 54 14.82 -1.15 -2.80
N VAL A 55 14.63 -1.33 -4.10
CA VAL A 55 15.23 -2.45 -4.84
C VAL A 55 16.45 -1.91 -5.58
N LEU A 56 17.61 -2.50 -5.29
CA LEU A 56 18.91 -2.06 -5.78
C LEU A 56 19.63 -3.19 -6.51
N ASP A 57 20.46 -2.86 -7.50
CA ASP A 57 21.40 -3.81 -8.11
C ASP A 57 22.70 -3.95 -7.27
N GLU A 58 23.61 -4.82 -7.72
CA GLU A 58 24.92 -5.04 -7.11
C GLU A 58 25.81 -3.78 -7.07
N ASN A 59 25.54 -2.79 -7.93
CA ASN A 59 26.25 -1.52 -8.02
C ASN A 59 25.52 -0.39 -7.25
N HIS A 60 24.48 -0.71 -6.49
CA HIS A 60 23.61 0.23 -5.78
C HIS A 60 22.83 1.21 -6.67
N HIS A 61 22.57 0.85 -7.93
CA HIS A 61 21.60 1.56 -8.76
C HIS A 61 20.18 1.09 -8.46
N ASN A 62 19.24 2.03 -8.56
CA ASN A 62 17.83 1.75 -8.34
C ASN A 62 17.24 0.91 -9.48
N LEU A 63 16.53 -0.15 -9.13
CA LEU A 63 15.84 -1.02 -10.07
C LEU A 63 14.37 -0.63 -10.19
N THR A 64 14.07 0.18 -11.21
CA THR A 64 12.71 0.56 -11.57
C THR A 64 11.90 -0.64 -12.07
N GLY A 65 10.64 -0.75 -11.65
CA GLY A 65 9.73 -1.78 -12.15
C GLY A 65 10.03 -3.20 -11.67
N ALA A 66 10.93 -3.36 -10.69
CA ALA A 66 11.09 -4.62 -9.99
C ALA A 66 9.76 -5.06 -9.37
N VAL A 67 9.49 -6.37 -9.36
CA VAL A 67 8.27 -6.98 -8.81
C VAL A 67 8.55 -7.49 -7.42
N ILE A 68 7.71 -7.10 -6.46
CA ILE A 68 7.74 -7.54 -5.07
C ILE A 68 6.53 -8.44 -4.83
N SER A 69 6.80 -9.73 -4.66
CA SER A 69 5.80 -10.75 -4.38
C SER A 69 5.86 -11.20 -2.93
N VAL A 70 4.71 -11.56 -2.36
CA VAL A 70 4.60 -12.04 -0.99
C VAL A 70 4.03 -13.45 -1.02
N HIS A 71 4.78 -14.42 -0.49
CA HIS A 71 4.35 -15.82 -0.50
C HIS A 71 2.98 -15.99 0.18
N GLY A 72 2.04 -16.61 -0.53
CA GLY A 72 0.66 -16.82 -0.07
C GLY A 72 -0.32 -15.68 -0.37
N ILE A 73 0.13 -14.55 -0.94
CA ILE A 73 -0.74 -13.46 -1.37
C ILE A 73 -0.60 -13.27 -2.89
N ASN A 74 -1.62 -13.68 -3.65
CA ASN A 74 -1.60 -13.65 -5.11
C ASN A 74 -1.93 -12.26 -5.69
N HIS A 75 -1.13 -11.26 -5.32
CA HIS A 75 -1.19 -9.91 -5.85
C HIS A 75 0.14 -9.24 -5.56
N ASP A 76 0.93 -8.95 -6.57
CA ASP A 76 2.27 -8.36 -6.39
C ASP A 76 2.21 -6.83 -6.47
N VAL A 77 3.26 -6.15 -6.00
CA VAL A 77 3.45 -4.71 -6.29
C VAL A 77 4.74 -4.48 -7.08
N THR A 78 4.82 -3.34 -7.75
CA THR A 78 6.02 -2.93 -8.49
C THR A 78 6.76 -1.78 -7.83
N ALA A 79 8.07 -1.77 -7.96
CA ALA A 79 8.91 -0.64 -7.58
C ALA A 79 8.69 0.55 -8.53
N GLY A 80 8.63 1.75 -7.98
CA GLY A 80 8.48 3.01 -8.71
C GLY A 80 9.73 3.39 -9.51
N GLU A 81 9.71 4.58 -10.11
CA GLU A 81 10.82 5.10 -10.93
C GLU A 81 12.14 5.20 -10.16
N ARG A 82 12.07 5.42 -8.84
CA ARG A 82 13.27 5.50 -8.00
C ARG A 82 13.67 4.15 -7.40
N GLY A 83 13.03 3.06 -7.80
CA GLY A 83 13.25 1.74 -7.22
C GLY A 83 12.63 1.57 -5.83
N ASP A 84 11.89 2.58 -5.33
CA ASP A 84 11.16 2.52 -4.08
C ASP A 84 9.87 1.70 -4.23
N TYR A 85 9.53 0.90 -3.21
CA TYR A 85 8.31 0.12 -3.19
C TYR A 85 7.60 0.26 -1.85
N PHE A 86 6.28 0.04 -1.88
CA PHE A 86 5.41 0.06 -0.72
C PHE A 86 4.46 -1.13 -0.81
N ARG A 87 4.38 -1.92 0.26
CA ARG A 87 3.50 -3.07 0.33
C ARG A 87 2.75 -3.10 1.66
N LEU A 88 1.46 -2.75 1.61
CA LEU A 88 0.57 -2.81 2.76
C LEU A 88 0.38 -4.28 3.18
N LEU A 89 0.70 -4.56 4.45
CA LEU A 89 0.56 -5.87 5.07
C LEU A 89 0.09 -5.68 6.51
N LEU A 90 -0.69 -6.64 7.00
CA LEU A 90 -1.04 -6.71 8.41
C LEU A 90 0.16 -7.21 9.24
N PRO A 91 0.15 -7.05 10.57
CA PRO A 91 1.20 -7.62 11.41
C PRO A 91 1.31 -9.13 11.24
N GLY A 92 2.53 -9.62 11.04
CA GLY A 92 2.78 -11.03 10.72
C GLY A 92 4.20 -11.27 10.20
N THR A 93 4.52 -12.52 9.95
CA THR A 93 5.79 -12.93 9.33
C THR A 93 5.52 -13.33 7.88
N TYR A 94 6.30 -12.76 6.97
CA TYR A 94 6.13 -12.95 5.53
C TYR A 94 7.46 -13.35 4.89
N THR A 95 7.37 -14.19 3.86
CA THR A 95 8.47 -14.44 2.93
C THR A 95 8.21 -13.60 1.69
N VAL A 96 9.12 -12.69 1.39
CA VAL A 96 9.00 -11.68 0.34
C VAL A 96 10.09 -11.89 -0.69
N THR A 97 9.72 -11.86 -1.96
CA THR A 97 10.67 -12.04 -3.07
C THR A 97 10.66 -10.82 -3.97
N ALA A 98 11.83 -10.23 -4.22
CA ALA A 98 12.03 -9.19 -5.22
C ALA A 98 12.60 -9.82 -6.50
N THR A 99 12.01 -9.51 -7.65
CA THR A 99 12.43 -10.02 -8.97
C THR A 99 12.52 -8.87 -9.96
N ALA A 100 13.57 -8.83 -10.79
CA ALA A 100 13.72 -7.87 -11.87
C ALA A 100 14.26 -8.55 -13.14
N PRO A 101 13.87 -8.11 -14.35
CA PRO A 101 14.40 -8.68 -15.59
C PRO A 101 15.93 -8.59 -15.66
N GLY A 102 16.60 -9.72 -15.88
CA GLY A 102 18.06 -9.78 -15.97
C GLY A 102 18.80 -9.90 -14.64
N PHE A 103 18.07 -10.00 -13.52
CA PHE A 103 18.62 -10.22 -12.18
C PHE A 103 18.07 -11.50 -11.57
N ASP A 104 18.86 -12.17 -10.72
CA ASP A 104 18.40 -13.31 -9.95
C ASP A 104 17.42 -12.84 -8.85
N PRO A 105 16.33 -13.58 -8.57
CA PRO A 105 15.40 -13.21 -7.52
C PRO A 105 16.04 -13.26 -6.13
N GLN A 106 15.78 -12.26 -5.30
CA GLN A 106 16.18 -12.25 -3.88
C GLN A 106 14.96 -12.47 -2.99
N THR A 107 15.08 -13.38 -2.02
CA THR A 107 14.01 -13.71 -1.08
C THR A 107 14.45 -13.44 0.35
N GLU A 108 13.62 -12.72 1.11
CA GLU A 108 13.88 -12.34 2.50
C GLU A 108 12.68 -12.68 3.39
N ASN A 109 12.94 -12.98 4.66
CA ASN A 109 11.89 -13.14 5.67
C ASN A 109 11.75 -11.84 6.48
N VAL A 110 10.56 -11.25 6.45
CA VAL A 110 10.27 -9.97 7.10
C VAL A 110 9.21 -10.15 8.18
N ILE A 111 9.33 -9.36 9.25
CA ILE A 111 8.35 -9.32 10.34
C ILE A 111 7.70 -7.93 10.34
N VAL A 112 6.39 -7.90 10.11
CA VAL A 112 5.59 -6.67 10.17
C VAL A 112 5.06 -6.51 11.57
N HIS A 113 5.42 -5.40 12.21
CA HIS A 113 4.94 -5.06 13.55
C HIS A 113 3.68 -4.20 13.51
N PRO A 114 2.85 -4.21 14.58
CA PRO A 114 1.72 -3.29 14.67
C PRO A 114 2.20 -1.83 14.77
N GLY A 115 1.56 -0.94 14.01
CA GLY A 115 1.63 0.51 14.21
C GLY A 115 2.78 1.26 13.55
N ARG A 116 3.74 0.60 12.87
CA ARG A 116 4.78 1.24 12.04
C ARG A 116 5.21 0.33 10.89
N PRO A 117 5.63 0.89 9.73
CA PRO A 117 6.11 0.09 8.63
C PRO A 117 7.51 -0.45 8.95
N THR A 118 7.74 -1.74 8.69
CA THR A 118 9.07 -2.34 8.82
C THR A 118 9.93 -1.93 7.62
N LEU A 119 11.18 -1.54 7.89
CA LEU A 119 12.21 -1.24 6.88
C LEU A 119 12.83 -2.52 6.34
#